data_AF-A0A3N5LDW5-F1
#
_entry.id   AF-A0A3N5LDW5-F1
#
_cell.length_a   1.000
_cell.length_b   1.000
_cell.length_c   1.000
_cell.angle_alpha   90.00
_cell.angle_beta   90.00
_cell.angle_gamma   90.00
#
_symmetry.space_group_name_H-M   'P 1'
#
loop_
_entity.id
_entity.type
_entity.pdbx_description
1 polymer ?
#
loop_
_entity_poly.entity_id
_entity_poly.type
_entity_poly.pdbx_seq_one_letter_code
_entity_poly.pdbx_strand_id
1 'polypeptide(L)'
;MATAIVVNADIGAGPAIRARLLGDGFVVHAIDNAAADRSSVGGAVARIGADYGVDLLVNNAPRFEVRNALDMSAASFSSLLGSGLHGVFSSCREAARCAAESGTELVIVNVISTLAVVGLAGRMG
;
A
#
# COMPACT_ATOMS: atom_id res chain seq x y z
N MET A 1 -4.69 22.19 -3.02
CA MET A 1 -5.65 21.18 -2.50
C MET A 1 -4.81 19.97 -2.17
N ALA A 2 -4.99 19.33 -1.00
CA ALA A 2 -4.08 18.27 -0.57
C ALA A 2 -4.27 16.99 -1.42
N THR A 3 -3.17 16.38 -1.84
CA THR A 3 -3.13 15.19 -2.69
C THR A 3 -2.87 13.95 -1.84
N ALA A 4 -3.77 12.96 -1.94
CA ALA A 4 -3.61 11.66 -1.32
C ALA A 4 -3.46 10.56 -2.37
N ILE A 5 -2.52 9.64 -2.15
CA ILE A 5 -2.35 8.42 -2.94
C ILE A 5 -2.80 7.24 -2.09
N VAL A 6 -3.74 6.44 -2.60
CA VAL A 6 -4.25 5.24 -1.93
C VAL A 6 -3.91 4.00 -2.77
N VAL A 7 -2.98 3.20 -2.28
CA VAL A 7 -2.67 1.89 -2.86
C VAL A 7 -3.78 0.91 -2.46
N ASN A 8 -4.25 0.08 -3.37
CA ASN A 8 -5.37 -0.86 -3.20
C ASN A 8 -6.69 -0.18 -2.80
N ALA A 9 -7.05 0.93 -3.45
CA ALA A 9 -8.22 1.71 -3.10
C ALA A 9 -9.57 1.01 -3.34
N ASP A 10 -9.61 -0.08 -4.10
CA ASP A 10 -10.86 -0.76 -4.49
C ASP A 10 -11.10 -2.09 -3.75
N ILE A 11 -10.20 -2.48 -2.85
CA ILE A 11 -10.29 -3.73 -2.09
C ILE A 11 -10.18 -3.52 -0.58
N GLY A 12 -10.76 -4.44 0.19
CA GLY A 12 -10.66 -4.42 1.66
C GLY A 12 -11.22 -3.11 2.23
N ALA A 13 -10.43 -2.43 3.06
CA ALA A 13 -10.79 -1.12 3.61
C ALA A 13 -10.61 0.05 2.62
N GLY A 14 -9.96 -0.20 1.47
CA GLY A 14 -9.65 0.80 0.45
C GLY A 14 -10.82 1.70 0.05
N PRO A 15 -12.00 1.14 -0.31
CA PRO A 15 -13.13 1.96 -0.75
C PRO A 15 -13.60 2.96 0.31
N ALA A 16 -13.59 2.52 1.57
CA ALA A 16 -13.97 3.37 2.71
C ALA A 16 -12.91 4.45 2.98
N ILE A 17 -11.61 4.10 2.91
CA ILE A 17 -10.51 5.07 3.02
C ILE A 17 -10.63 6.13 1.92
N ARG A 18 -10.82 5.70 0.66
CA ARG A 18 -10.98 6.60 -0.48
C ARG A 18 -12.18 7.52 -0.31
N ALA A 19 -13.35 6.97 0.02
CA ALA A 19 -14.57 7.76 0.23
C ALA A 19 -14.39 8.78 1.35
N ARG A 20 -13.74 8.40 2.45
CA ARG A 20 -13.48 9.31 3.57
C ARG A 20 -12.55 10.45 3.17
N LEU A 21 -11.42 10.15 2.53
CA LEU A 21 -10.45 11.18 2.10
C LEU A 21 -11.07 12.14 1.08
N LEU A 22 -11.89 11.66 0.16
CA LEU A 22 -12.65 12.51 -0.75
C LEU A 22 -13.62 13.43 0.02
N GLY A 23 -14.31 12.89 1.03
CA GLY A 23 -15.18 13.68 1.92
C GLY A 23 -14.44 14.73 2.76
N ASP A 24 -13.18 14.46 3.11
CA ASP A 24 -12.30 15.38 3.83
C ASP A 24 -11.64 16.43 2.90
N GLY A 25 -11.89 16.37 1.59
CA GLY A 25 -11.44 17.37 0.61
C GLY A 25 -10.09 17.07 -0.06
N PHE A 26 -9.56 15.86 0.06
CA PHE A 26 -8.37 15.43 -0.69
C PHE A 26 -8.68 15.18 -2.16
N VAL A 27 -7.70 15.45 -3.02
CA VAL A 27 -7.64 14.86 -4.37
C VAL A 27 -7.04 13.46 -4.23
N VAL A 28 -7.83 12.42 -4.48
CA VAL A 28 -7.41 11.03 -4.24
C VAL A 28 -7.03 10.31 -5.54
N HIS A 29 -5.78 9.88 -5.64
CA HIS A 29 -5.27 9.00 -6.70
C HIS A 29 -5.21 7.55 -6.21
N ALA A 30 -5.89 6.65 -6.92
CA ALA A 30 -5.91 5.23 -6.60
C ALA A 30 -4.84 4.46 -7.40
N ILE A 31 -4.15 3.53 -6.75
CA ILE A 31 -3.24 2.58 -7.40
C ILE A 31 -3.75 1.17 -7.10
N ASP A 32 -3.92 0.32 -8.11
CA ASP A 32 -4.21 -1.09 -7.91
C ASP A 32 -2.91 -1.91 -7.94
N ASN A 33 -2.61 -2.61 -6.83
CA ASN A 33 -1.44 -3.47 -6.68
C ASN A 33 -1.73 -4.93 -7.11
N ALA A 34 -3.00 -5.30 -7.36
CA ALA A 34 -3.36 -6.65 -7.79
C ALA A 34 -2.92 -6.95 -9.24
N ALA A 35 -2.68 -5.91 -10.03
CA ALA A 35 -2.40 -6.01 -11.46
C ALA A 35 -0.90 -6.11 -11.82
N ALA A 36 0.02 -6.27 -10.86
CA ALA A 36 1.40 -5.93 -11.16
C ALA A 36 2.53 -6.80 -10.61
N ASP A 37 3.46 -7.03 -11.52
CA ASP A 37 4.88 -7.14 -11.27
C ASP A 37 5.35 -6.16 -10.16
N ARG A 38 6.30 -6.62 -9.33
CA ARG A 38 6.82 -5.94 -8.12
C ARG A 38 7.35 -4.52 -8.37
N SER A 39 7.51 -4.13 -9.63
CA SER A 39 8.04 -2.86 -10.11
C SER A 39 7.00 -1.73 -10.26
N SER A 40 5.69 -2.01 -10.23
CA SER A 40 4.69 -1.01 -10.67
C SER A 40 4.29 0.03 -9.62
N VAL A 41 4.19 -0.34 -8.33
CA VAL A 41 3.56 0.54 -7.33
C VAL A 41 4.43 1.75 -7.07
N GLY A 42 5.74 1.56 -6.86
CA GLY A 42 6.68 2.66 -6.70
C GLY A 42 6.68 3.58 -7.93
N GLY A 43 6.73 3.00 -9.13
CA GLY A 43 6.68 3.78 -10.37
C GLY A 43 5.39 4.59 -10.52
N ALA A 44 4.25 4.02 -10.13
CA ALA A 44 2.96 4.72 -10.14
C ALA A 44 2.93 5.87 -9.12
N VAL A 45 3.44 5.64 -7.90
CA VAL A 45 3.58 6.70 -6.88
C VAL A 45 4.51 7.80 -7.36
N ALA A 46 5.67 7.46 -7.93
CA ALA A 46 6.62 8.43 -8.45
C ALA A 46 6.00 9.32 -9.55
N ARG A 47 5.25 8.71 -10.48
CA ARG A 47 4.56 9.44 -11.55
C ARG A 47 3.49 10.37 -10.99
N ILE A 48 2.61 9.86 -10.13
CA ILE A 48 1.55 10.69 -9.52
C ILE A 48 2.15 11.82 -8.68
N GLY A 49 3.16 11.52 -7.87
CA GLY A 49 3.84 12.52 -7.03
C GLY A 49 4.55 13.60 -7.85
N ALA A 50 5.14 13.25 -8.99
CA ALA A 50 5.74 14.22 -9.91
C ALA A 50 4.69 15.12 -10.58
N ASP A 51 3.54 14.57 -10.97
CA ASP A 51 2.50 15.30 -11.69
C ASP A 51 1.63 16.17 -10.75
N TYR A 52 1.40 15.72 -9.51
CA TYR A 52 0.37 16.29 -8.62
C TYR A 52 0.85 16.60 -7.18
N GLY A 53 2.10 16.28 -6.83
CA GLY A 53 2.57 16.29 -5.44
C GLY A 53 1.99 15.13 -4.61
N VAL A 54 2.47 14.99 -3.37
CA VAL A 54 1.97 13.98 -2.44
C VAL A 54 2.04 14.48 -1.00
N ASP A 55 0.88 14.67 -0.38
CA ASP A 55 0.77 15.08 1.02
C ASP A 55 0.47 13.87 1.93
N LEU A 56 -0.24 12.87 1.39
CA LEU A 56 -0.62 11.66 2.11
C LEU A 56 -0.46 10.41 1.23
N LEU A 57 0.32 9.44 1.71
CA LEU A 57 0.36 8.09 1.15
C LEU A 57 -0.35 7.12 2.09
N VAL A 58 -1.37 6.42 1.59
CA VAL A 58 -2.02 5.31 2.30
C VAL A 58 -1.71 4.01 1.59
N ASN A 59 -0.92 3.16 2.24
CA ASN A 59 -0.71 1.78 1.82
C ASN A 59 -1.79 0.90 2.45
N ASN A 60 -2.91 0.69 1.74
CA ASN A 60 -3.91 -0.28 2.16
C ASN A 60 -3.42 -1.70 1.81
N ALA A 61 -3.32 -2.56 2.83
CA ALA A 61 -2.78 -3.91 2.68
C ALA A 61 -3.53 -4.72 1.61
N PRO A 62 -2.80 -5.52 0.81
CA PRO A 62 -3.43 -6.45 -0.11
C PRO A 62 -4.18 -7.55 0.66
N ARG A 63 -5.07 -8.26 -0.04
CA ARG A 63 -5.63 -9.52 0.47
C ARG A 63 -4.48 -10.52 0.64
N PHE A 64 -4.39 -11.16 1.80
CA PHE A 64 -3.44 -12.25 2.03
C PHE A 64 -4.18 -13.57 2.24
N GLU A 65 -3.57 -14.64 1.75
CA GLU A 65 -4.06 -16.00 1.96
C GLU A 65 -3.44 -16.58 3.23
N VAL A 66 -4.28 -17.17 4.08
CA VAL A 66 -3.84 -17.84 5.30
C VAL A 66 -3.73 -19.34 5.04
N ARG A 67 -2.50 -19.87 5.01
CA ARG A 67 -2.20 -21.30 4.88
C ARG A 67 -1.37 -21.81 6.06
N ASN A 68 -1.35 -23.13 6.25
CA ASN A 68 -0.38 -23.78 7.14
C ASN A 68 1.03 -23.57 6.59
N ALA A 69 2.01 -23.50 7.48
CA ALA A 69 3.40 -23.33 7.07
C ALA A 69 3.88 -24.46 6.14
N LEU A 70 3.42 -25.70 6.38
CA LEU A 70 3.77 -26.86 5.54
C LEU A 70 3.09 -26.85 4.17
N ASP A 71 1.93 -26.17 4.05
CA ASP A 71 1.15 -26.05 2.80
C ASP A 71 1.48 -24.77 2.02
N MET A 72 2.31 -23.89 2.59
CA MET A 72 2.72 -22.64 1.97
C MET A 72 3.87 -22.90 1.00
N SER A 73 3.59 -22.79 -0.30
CA SER A 73 4.66 -22.87 -1.29
C SER A 73 5.60 -21.66 -1.20
N ALA A 74 6.89 -21.85 -1.51
CA ALA A 74 7.85 -20.75 -1.57
C ALA A 74 7.40 -19.64 -2.54
N ALA A 75 6.80 -20.00 -3.67
CA ALA A 75 6.28 -19.03 -4.65
C ALA A 75 5.13 -18.19 -4.08
N SER A 76 4.18 -18.82 -3.37
CA SER A 76 3.08 -18.13 -2.69
C SER A 76 3.61 -17.17 -1.62
N PHE A 77 4.56 -17.63 -0.80
CA PHE A 77 5.19 -16.79 0.23
C PHE A 77 5.95 -15.61 -0.38
N SER A 78 6.76 -15.83 -1.42
CA SER A 78 7.44 -14.76 -2.14
C SER A 78 6.46 -13.77 -2.79
N SER A 79 5.31 -14.23 -3.28
CA SER A 79 4.27 -13.36 -3.81
C SER A 79 3.70 -12.45 -2.72
N LEU A 80 3.39 -13.00 -1.53
CA LEU A 80 2.91 -12.23 -0.38
C LEU A 80 3.91 -11.15 0.06
N LEU A 81 5.20 -11.48 0.13
CA LEU A 81 6.26 -10.51 0.43
C LEU A 81 6.40 -9.46 -0.67
N GLY A 82 6.25 -9.86 -1.94
CA GLY A 82 6.29 -8.96 -3.09
C GLY A 82 5.23 -7.86 -2.99
N SER A 83 3.96 -8.24 -2.81
CA SER A 83 2.86 -7.27 -2.75
C SER A 83 2.82 -6.52 -1.42
N GLY A 84 3.06 -7.20 -0.31
CA GLY A 84 2.84 -6.67 1.04
C GLY A 84 4.02 -5.92 1.65
N LEU A 85 5.26 -6.28 1.31
CA LEU A 85 6.45 -5.67 1.91
C LEU A 85 7.25 -4.86 0.88
N HIS A 86 7.60 -5.46 -0.25
CA HIS A 86 8.36 -4.75 -1.29
C HIS A 86 7.55 -3.60 -1.92
N GLY A 87 6.27 -3.85 -2.23
CA GLY A 87 5.38 -2.80 -2.75
C GLY A 87 5.25 -1.60 -1.80
N VAL A 88 5.07 -1.87 -0.49
CA VAL A 88 4.96 -0.84 0.56
C VAL A 88 6.26 -0.07 0.72
N PHE A 89 7.40 -0.76 0.76
CA PHE A 89 8.70 -0.07 0.80
C PHE A 89 8.88 0.83 -0.42
N SER A 90 8.58 0.32 -1.62
CA SER A 90 8.75 1.06 -2.86
C SER A 90 7.84 2.28 -2.93
N SER A 91 6.59 2.19 -2.49
CA SER A 91 5.67 3.33 -2.47
C SER A 91 6.15 4.40 -1.48
N CYS A 92 6.55 4.00 -0.28
CA CYS A 92 7.08 4.91 0.74
C CYS A 92 8.32 5.66 0.23
N ARG A 93 9.26 4.93 -0.39
CA ARG A 93 10.50 5.53 -0.91
C ARG A 93 10.20 6.60 -1.97
N GLU A 94 9.35 6.30 -2.93
CA GLU A 94 9.06 7.24 -4.02
C GLU A 94 8.24 8.43 -3.53
N ALA A 95 7.26 8.23 -2.63
CA ALA A 95 6.52 9.36 -2.05
C ALA A 95 7.45 10.28 -1.23
N ALA A 96 8.31 9.70 -0.40
CA ALA A 96 9.28 10.48 0.39
C ALA A 96 10.28 11.23 -0.50
N ARG A 97 10.73 10.62 -1.60
CA ARG A 97 11.59 11.27 -2.59
C ARG A 97 10.87 12.48 -3.22
N CYS A 98 9.63 12.31 -3.67
CA CYS A 98 8.83 13.40 -4.22
C CYS A 98 8.69 14.56 -3.21
N ALA A 99 8.30 14.26 -1.97
CA ALA A 99 8.12 15.27 -0.93
C ALA A 99 9.42 16.01 -0.57
N ALA A 100 10.55 15.29 -0.53
CA ALA A 100 11.86 15.91 -0.29
C ALA A 100 12.27 16.84 -1.45
N GLU A 101 12.01 16.45 -2.70
CA GLU A 101 12.31 17.26 -3.89
C GLU A 101 11.42 18.50 -3.99
N SER A 102 10.15 18.41 -3.57
CA SER A 102 9.21 19.53 -3.57
C SER A 102 9.29 20.41 -2.30
N GLY A 103 10.01 19.97 -1.27
CA GLY A 103 10.06 20.66 0.02
C GLY A 103 8.72 20.65 0.77
N THR A 104 7.90 19.61 0.56
CA THR A 104 6.58 19.47 1.19
C THR A 104 6.61 18.46 2.33
N GLU A 105 5.70 18.61 3.28
CA GLU A 105 5.49 17.59 4.30
C GLU A 105 4.76 16.38 3.70
N LEU A 106 5.06 15.19 4.22
CA LEU A 106 4.43 13.93 3.81
C LEU A 106 4.00 13.14 5.03
N VAL A 107 2.75 12.68 5.00
CA VAL A 107 2.23 11.69 5.94
C VAL A 107 2.16 10.33 5.25
N ILE A 108 2.68 9.28 5.90
CA ILE A 108 2.59 7.90 5.41
C ILE A 108 1.78 7.08 6.42
N VAL A 109 0.73 6.41 5.92
CA VAL A 109 -0.11 5.49 6.70
C VAL A 109 -0.05 4.09 6.09
N ASN A 110 0.49 3.14 6.84
CA ASN A 110 0.50 1.73 6.47
C ASN A 110 -0.61 1.00 7.22
N VAL A 111 -1.63 0.54 6.50
CA VAL A 111 -2.72 -0.25 7.08
C VAL A 111 -2.23 -1.69 7.19
N ILE A 112 -1.86 -2.12 8.39
CA ILE A 112 -1.37 -3.46 8.68
C ILE A 112 -2.35 -4.26 9.53
N SER A 113 -2.13 -5.57 9.63
CA SER A 113 -2.90 -6.45 10.49
C SER A 113 -2.28 -6.58 11.88
N THR A 114 -3.11 -6.70 12.92
CA THR A 114 -2.66 -7.08 14.27
C THR A 114 -1.96 -8.44 14.29
N LEU A 115 -2.26 -9.32 13.33
CA LEU A 115 -1.61 -10.62 13.17
C LEU A 115 -0.09 -10.52 12.97
N ALA A 116 0.42 -9.37 12.52
CA ALA A 116 1.86 -9.14 12.42
C ALA A 116 2.56 -9.13 13.79
N VAL A 117 1.81 -8.86 14.87
CA VAL A 117 2.35 -8.75 16.24
C VAL A 117 1.99 -9.98 17.06
N VAL A 118 0.72 -10.42 17.00
CA VAL A 118 0.23 -11.51 17.87
C VAL A 118 0.31 -12.89 17.22
N GLY A 119 0.61 -12.95 15.92
CA GLY A 119 0.48 -14.16 15.12
C GLY A 119 -0.98 -14.59 14.99
N LEU A 120 -1.24 -15.59 14.16
CA LEU A 120 -2.54 -16.26 14.13
C LEU A 120 -2.38 -17.62 14.79
N ALA A 121 -2.88 -17.76 16.02
CA ALA A 121 -2.93 -19.04 16.71
C ALA A 121 -3.94 -19.96 16.01
N GLY A 122 -3.49 -21.16 15.65
CA GLY A 122 -4.30 -22.15 14.96
C GLY A 122 -3.75 -22.47 13.57
N ARG A 123 -3.10 -23.64 13.51
CA ARG A 123 -3.12 -24.64 12.43
C ARG A 123 -1.77 -25.38 12.30
N MET A 124 -1.28 -25.90 13.42
CA MET A 124 -0.60 -27.19 13.39
C MET A 124 -1.75 -28.21 13.49
N GLY A 125 -2.28 -28.60 12.33
CA GLY A 125 -3.14 -29.78 12.20
C GLY A 125 -2.26 -30.92 11.70
#